data_AF-A0A0A8ZBY0-F1
#
_entry.id   AF-A0A0A8ZBY0-F1
#
_cell.length_a   1.000
_cell.length_b   1.000
_cell.length_c   1.000
_cell.angle_alpha   90.00
_cell.angle_beta   90.00
_cell.angle_gamma   90.00
#
_symmetry.space_group_name_H-M   'P 1'
#
loop_
_entity.id
_entity.type
_entity.pdbx_description
1 polymer ?
#
loop_
_entity_poly.entity_id
_entity_poly.type
_entity_poly.pdbx_seq_one_letter_code
_entity_poly.pdbx_strand_id
1 'polypeptide(L)'
;MDLWFLMDFEKGLWVKQHTIQVDLSVQGDKFLGSPLLVLDDGRIVTYVGTMGLLRIYNPRTSTYTYVAEMGPCDGFGLYTGNLLSLANGAS
;
A
#
# COMPACT_ATOMS: atom_id res chain seq x y z
N MET A 1 6.40 11.11 0.47
CA MET A 1 7.12 9.84 0.72
C MET A 1 7.69 9.34 -0.60
N ASP A 2 8.97 8.97 -0.63
CA ASP A 2 9.59 8.36 -1.82
C ASP A 2 9.61 6.84 -1.71
N LEU A 3 9.21 6.17 -2.79
CA LEU A 3 9.26 4.72 -2.91
C LEU A 3 10.48 4.31 -3.73
N TRP A 4 11.38 3.62 -3.05
CA TRP A 4 12.59 3.05 -3.60
C TRP A 4 12.44 1.54 -3.70
N PHE A 5 12.85 1.00 -4.84
CA PHE A 5 12.81 -0.44 -5.10
C PHE A 5 14.22 -0.95 -5.26
N LEU A 6 14.52 -2.07 -4.61
CA LEU A 6 15.75 -2.79 -4.81
C LEU A 6 15.63 -3.61 -6.09
N MET A 7 16.19 -3.07 -7.17
CA MET A 7 16.06 -3.65 -8.52
C MET A 7 17.17 -4.65 -8.84
N ASP A 8 18.33 -4.50 -8.19
CA ASP A 8 19.45 -5.43 -8.29
C ASP A 8 19.98 -5.67 -6.88
N PHE A 9 19.61 -6.83 -6.30
CA PHE A 9 20.01 -7.21 -4.96
C PHE A 9 21.53 -7.40 -4.87
N GLU A 10 22.13 -8.05 -5.87
CA GLU A 10 23.57 -8.36 -5.90
C GLU A 10 24.43 -7.10 -5.95
N LYS A 11 23.96 -6.08 -6.69
CA LYS A 11 24.65 -4.78 -6.79
C LYS A 11 24.20 -3.77 -5.74
N GLY A 12 23.21 -4.10 -4.91
CA GLY A 12 22.61 -3.16 -3.97
C GLY A 12 21.97 -1.94 -4.64
N LEU A 13 21.46 -2.08 -5.87
CA LEU A 13 20.93 -0.96 -6.65
C LEU A 13 19.49 -0.63 -6.24
N TRP A 14 19.34 0.52 -5.59
CA TRP A 14 18.05 1.11 -5.29
C TRP A 14 17.64 2.13 -6.36
N VAL A 15 16.45 1.98 -6.90
CA VAL A 15 15.87 2.90 -7.89
C VAL A 15 14.62 3.55 -7.31
N LYS A 16 14.59 4.88 -7.32
CA LYS A 16 13.39 5.65 -6.98
C LYS A 16 12.38 5.53 -8.11
N GLN A 17 11.26 4.86 -7.85
CA GLN A 17 10.21 4.66 -8.86
C GLN A 17 9.07 5.67 -8.71
N HIS A 18 8.68 5.98 -7.46
CA HIS A 18 7.52 6.83 -7.21
C HIS A 18 7.77 7.85 -6.10
N THR A 19 7.09 8.99 -6.21
CA THR A 19 6.95 9.96 -5.13
C THR A 19 5.46 10.11 -4.83
N ILE A 20 5.10 9.80 -3.59
CA ILE A 20 3.76 9.98 -3.05
C ILE A 20 3.72 11.35 -2.37
N GLN A 21 2.86 12.23 -2.88
CA GLN A 21 2.55 13.49 -2.19
C GLN A 21 1.61 13.16 -1.04
N VAL A 22 2.14 13.17 0.18
CA VAL A 22 1.35 12.95 1.38
C VAL A 22 0.86 14.32 1.82
N ASP A 23 -0.44 14.55 1.77
CA ASP A 23 -1.04 15.72 2.38
C ASP A 23 -1.00 15.55 3.91
N LEU A 24 0.00 16.18 4.53
CA LEU A 24 0.23 16.14 5.97
C LEU A 24 -0.69 17.09 6.74
N SER A 25 -1.67 17.73 6.08
CA SER A 25 -2.59 18.68 6.74
C SER A 25 -3.55 18.03 7.74
N VAL A 26 -3.63 16.69 7.78
CA VAL A 26 -4.37 15.96 8.81
C VAL A 26 -3.41 15.55 9.93
N GLN A 27 -3.54 16.26 11.06
CA GLN A 27 -2.66 16.24 12.23
C GLN A 27 -2.17 14.86 12.70
N GLY A 28 -0.88 14.82 13.06
CA GLY A 28 -0.29 13.86 13.99
C GLY A 28 0.61 12.82 13.33
N ASP A 29 1.80 12.63 13.93
CA ASP A 29 2.93 11.76 13.55
C ASP A 29 2.62 10.27 13.23
N LYS A 30 1.35 9.87 13.17
CA LYS A 30 0.89 8.50 12.90
C LYS A 30 0.22 8.32 11.52
N PHE A 31 0.22 9.35 10.68
CA PHE A 31 -0.37 9.34 9.33
C PHE A 31 0.56 8.83 8.21
N LEU A 32 1.57 8.03 8.55
CA LEU A 32 2.41 7.40 7.52
C LEU A 32 1.57 6.37 6.78
N GLY A 33 1.00 6.80 5.64
CA GLY A 33 0.32 5.91 4.73
C GLY A 33 1.30 4.84 4.28
N SER A 34 1.09 3.59 4.70
CA SER A 34 1.98 2.49 4.37
C SER A 34 1.65 2.00 2.97
N PRO A 35 2.55 2.15 1.99
CA PRO A 35 2.35 1.60 0.66
C PRO A 35 2.37 0.08 0.74
N LEU A 36 1.33 -0.56 0.19
CA LEU A 36 1.15 -2.01 0.24
C LEU A 36 1.54 -2.68 -1.07
N LEU A 37 1.09 -2.10 -2.18
CA LEU A 37 1.18 -2.71 -3.49
C LEU A 37 1.18 -1.63 -4.57
N VAL A 38 2.06 -1.77 -5.56
CA VAL A 38 1.96 -1.04 -6.83
C VAL A 38 1.14 -1.90 -7.78
N LEU A 39 0.05 -1.35 -8.30
CA LEU A 39 -0.80 -1.98 -9.31
C LEU A 39 -0.13 -1.91 -10.68
N ASP A 40 -0.54 -2.77 -11.61
CA ASP A 40 0.05 -2.86 -12.96
C ASP A 40 -0.02 -1.54 -13.75
N ASP A 41 -0.98 -0.67 -13.42
CA ASP A 41 -1.13 0.66 -14.04
C ASP A 41 -0.32 1.77 -13.35
N GLY A 42 0.47 1.41 -12.34
CA GLY A 42 1.33 2.30 -11.57
C GLY A 42 0.62 3.07 -10.45
N ARG A 43 -0.68 2.81 -10.21
CA ARG A 43 -1.35 3.30 -8.99
C ARG A 43 -0.87 2.52 -7.77
N ILE A 44 -0.96 3.13 -6.59
CA ILE A 44 -0.38 2.58 -5.37
C ILE A 44 -1.50 2.37 -4.34
N VAL A 45 -1.64 1.14 -3.86
CA VAL A 45 -2.52 0.82 -2.72
C VAL A 45 -1.81 1.24 -1.44
N THR A 46 -2.48 2.05 -0.62
CA THR A 46 -1.95 2.59 0.64
C THR A 46 -2.92 2.33 1.79
N TYR A 47 -2.39 2.00 2.96
CA TYR A 47 -3.16 1.91 4.20
C TYR A 47 -2.87 3.08 5.12
N VAL A 48 -3.92 3.70 5.66
CA VAL A 48 -3.82 4.82 6.60
C VAL A 48 -4.11 4.29 8.01
N GLY A 49 -3.04 4.07 8.79
CA GLY A 49 -3.09 3.35 10.06
C GLY A 49 -4.09 3.89 11.09
N THR A 50 -4.01 5.18 11.40
CA THR A 50 -4.91 5.80 12.40
C THR A 50 -6.37 5.78 12.01
N MET A 51 -6.66 5.88 10.72
CA MET A 51 -8.04 5.90 10.23
C MET A 51 -8.54 4.51 9.83
N GLY A 52 -7.65 3.51 9.74
CA GLY A 52 -8.00 2.20 9.24
C GLY A 52 -8.45 2.17 7.78
N LEU A 53 -8.00 3.10 6.95
CA LEU A 53 -8.53 3.27 5.60
C LEU A 53 -7.59 2.68 4.55
N LEU A 54 -8.17 1.87 3.66
CA LEU A 54 -7.53 1.47 2.43
C LEU A 54 -7.89 2.46 1.32
N ARG A 55 -6.87 2.98 0.65
CA ARG A 55 -7.01 3.95 -0.45
C ARG A 55 -6.08 3.58 -1.60
N ILE A 56 -6.39 4.08 -2.79
CA ILE A 56 -5.53 4.00 -3.98
C ILE A 56 -5.05 5.40 -4.32
N TYR A 57 -3.74 5.61 -4.31
CA TYR A 57 -3.09 6.82 -4.79
C TYR A 57 -2.83 6.72 -6.29
N ASN A 58 -3.19 7.76 -7.04
CA ASN A 58 -2.80 7.92 -8.44
C ASN A 58 -1.68 8.95 -8.55
N PRO A 59 -0.43 8.53 -8.81
CA PRO A 59 0.70 9.46 -8.93
C PRO A 59 0.58 10.45 -10.08
N ARG A 60 -0.16 10.11 -11.16
CA ARG A 60 -0.30 10.97 -12.34
C ARG A 60 -1.15 12.22 -12.04
N THR A 61 -2.15 12.06 -11.19
CA THR A 61 -3.09 13.13 -10.84
C THR A 61 -2.90 13.64 -9.41
N SER A 62 -2.04 13.01 -8.62
CA SER A 62 -1.84 13.29 -7.19
C SER A 62 -3.14 13.20 -6.39
N THR A 63 -4.01 12.25 -6.73
CA THR A 63 -5.32 12.07 -6.06
C THR A 63 -5.42 10.72 -5.37
N TYR A 64 -6.30 10.66 -4.37
CA TYR A 64 -6.62 9.44 -3.63
C TYR A 64 -8.06 9.00 -3.93
N THR A 65 -8.25 7.70 -4.14
CA THR A 65 -9.55 7.05 -4.24
C THR A 65 -9.78 6.20 -3.00
N TYR A 66 -10.92 6.34 -2.35
CA TYR A 66 -11.33 5.48 -1.24
C TYR A 66 -11.63 4.05 -1.72
N VAL A 67 -11.20 3.04 -0.97
CA VAL A 67 -11.49 1.63 -1.27
C VAL A 67 -12.37 1.03 -0.19
N ALA A 68 -11.89 1.03 1.05
CA ALA A 68 -12.57 0.38 2.16
C ALA A 68 -12.07 0.91 3.51
N GLU A 69 -12.90 0.73 4.53
CA GLU A 69 -12.55 0.89 5.94
C GLU A 69 -12.31 -0.50 6.52
N MET A 70 -11.14 -0.70 7.11
CA MET A 70 -10.69 -1.94 7.73
C MET A 70 -10.58 -1.83 9.26
N GLY A 71 -10.72 -0.61 9.79
CA GLY A 71 -10.40 -0.29 11.17
C GLY A 71 -8.89 -0.16 11.42
N PRO A 72 -8.51 0.46 12.56
CA PRO A 72 -7.10 0.64 12.92
C PRO A 72 -6.43 -0.71 13.16
N CYS A 73 -5.24 -0.90 12.60
CA CYS A 73 -4.47 -2.12 12.69
C CYS A 73 -2.96 -1.80 12.67
N ASP A 74 -2.21 -2.50 13.50
CA ASP A 74 -0.74 -2.35 13.60
C ASP A 74 0.02 -3.25 12.62
N GLY A 75 -0.66 -4.24 12.01
CA GLY A 75 -0.05 -5.22 11.11
C GLY A 75 -0.97 -5.62 9.97
N PHE A 76 -0.46 -5.58 8.75
CA PHE A 76 -1.17 -5.97 7.54
C PHE A 76 -0.19 -6.62 6.57
N GLY A 77 -0.70 -7.55 5.75
CA GLY A 77 0.11 -8.27 4.78
C GLY A 77 -0.68 -8.53 3.51
N LEU A 78 0.03 -8.65 2.39
CA LEU A 78 -0.58 -9.02 1.12
C LEU A 78 -0.72 -10.54 1.06
N TYR A 79 -1.95 -11.03 0.90
CA TYR A 79 -2.20 -12.44 0.64
C TYR A 79 -2.16 -12.69 -0.87
N THR A 80 -1.20 -13.49 -1.32
CA THR A 80 -1.02 -13.88 -2.74
C THR A 80 -1.46 -15.33 -3.02
N GLY A 81 -2.14 -15.98 -2.07
CA GLY A 81 -2.64 -17.34 -2.22
C GLY A 81 -4.01 -17.41 -2.90
N ASN A 82 -4.55 -18.62 -3.02
CA ASN A 82 -5.88 -18.86 -3.57
C ASN A 82 -6.87 -19.15 -2.45
N LEU A 83 -7.94 -18.35 -2.35
CA LEU A 83 -9.00 -18.57 -1.35
C LEU A 83 -9.88 -19.78 -1.66
N LEU A 84 -9.93 -20.24 -2.92
CA LEU A 84 -10.79 -21.33 -3.37
C LEU A 84 -10.24 -22.73 -3.07
N SER A 85 -8.98 -22.87 -2.64
CA SER A 85 -8.40 -24.18 -2.27
C SER A 85 -8.80 -24.66 -0.86
N LEU A 86 -9.49 -23.83 -0.07
CA LEU A 86 -9.87 -24.15 1.32
C LEU A 86 -11.19 -24.94 1.45
N ALA A 87 -11.96 -25.10 0.37
CA ALA A 87 -13.30 -25.67 0.43
C ALA A 87 -13.36 -27.22 0.44
N ASN A 88 -12.25 -27.94 0.26
CA ASN A 88 -12.26 -29.40 0.11
C ASN A 88 -11.89 -30.19 1.39
N GLY A 89 -11.88 -29.54 2.55
CA GLY A 89 -11.50 -30.15 3.84
C GLY A 89 -12.64 -30.68 4.71
N ALA A 90 -13.87 -30.80 4.21
CA ALA A 90 -14.98 -31.40 4.93
C ALA A 90 -15.19 -32.85 4.46
N SER A 91 -14.59 -33.81 5.18
CA SER A 91 -14.98 -35.23 5.18
C SER A 91 -14.88 -35.76 6.60
#